data_AF-A0A538N006-F1
#
_entry.id   AF-A0A538N006-F1
#
_cell.length_a   1.000
_cell.length_b   1.000
_cell.length_c   1.000
_cell.angle_alpha   90.00
_cell.angle_beta   90.00
_cell.angle_gamma   90.00
#
_symmetry.space_group_name_H-M   'P 1'
#
loop_
_entity.id
_entity.type
_entity.pdbx_description
1 polymer ?
#
loop_
_entity_poly.entity_id
_entity_poly.type
_entity_poly.pdbx_seq_one_letter_code
_entity_poly.pdbx_strand_id
1 'polypeptide(L)' 'MLASYGDRAPEAVPETIDSLELAWLIHQVEQRYGVLLDLSDDELVKMSTIDAATEVLRRTVAGT' A
#
# COMPACT_ATOMS: atom_id res chain seq x y z
N MET A 1 5.95 -0.60 9.63
CA MET A 1 5.08 -1.59 10.30
C MET A 1 3.87 -0.83 10.83
N LEU A 2 2.71 -0.95 10.15
CA LEU A 2 1.52 -0.13 10.44
C LEU A 2 0.93 -0.35 11.86
N ALA A 3 1.36 -1.41 12.55
CA ALA A 3 1.03 -1.69 13.96
C ALA A 3 1.47 -0.58 14.94
N SER A 4 2.52 0.19 14.62
CA SER A 4 2.98 1.27 15.51
C SER A 4 2.18 2.57 15.40
N TYR A 5 1.27 2.71 14.43
CA TYR A 5 0.57 3.98 14.20
C TYR A 5 -0.75 4.13 15.01
N GLY A 6 -1.13 3.13 15.82
CA GLY A 6 -2.44 3.19 16.48
C GLY A 6 -2.65 2.32 17.72
N ASP A 7 -1.61 1.78 18.37
CA ASP A 7 -1.76 0.87 19.53
C ASP A 7 -2.78 -0.26 19.25
N ARG A 8 -2.79 -0.78 18.02
CA ARG A 8 -3.67 -1.87 17.60
C ARG A 8 -2.86 -3.16 17.61
N ALA A 9 -3.41 -4.19 18.24
CA ALA A 9 -2.92 -5.55 18.05
C ALA A 9 -2.87 -5.83 16.53
N PRO A 10 -1.85 -6.55 16.03
CA PRO A 10 -1.73 -6.86 14.60
C PRO A 10 -2.99 -7.55 14.05
N GLU A 11 -3.72 -8.26 14.91
CA GLU A 11 -5.00 -8.93 14.65
C GLU A 11 -6.19 -7.96 14.47
N ALA A 12 -6.06 -6.73 14.96
CA ALA A 12 -7.09 -5.69 14.93
C ALA A 12 -6.89 -4.68 13.78
N VAL A 13 -5.83 -4.86 12.97
CA VAL A 13 -5.68 -4.14 11.72
C VAL A 13 -6.52 -4.90 10.69
N PRO A 14 -7.53 -4.26 10.06
CA PRO A 14 -8.25 -4.91 8.98
C PRO A 14 -7.24 -5.36 7.93
N GLU A 15 -7.25 -6.67 7.62
CA GLU A 15 -6.34 -7.25 6.64
C GLU A 15 -6.65 -6.74 5.23
N THR A 16 -7.79 -6.07 5.04
CA THR A 16 -8.26 -5.55 3.75
C THR A 16 -8.14 -4.04 3.64
N ILE A 17 -7.71 -3.56 2.47
CA ILE A 17 -7.64 -2.14 2.10
C ILE A 17 -8.86 -1.82 1.22
N ASP A 18 -9.59 -0.75 1.53
CA ASP A 18 -10.64 -0.26 0.64
C ASP A 18 -10.07 0.56 -0.53
N SER A 19 -10.89 0.80 -1.57
CA SER A 19 -10.44 1.47 -2.79
C SER A 19 -9.98 2.92 -2.56
N LEU A 20 -10.53 3.62 -1.56
CA LEU A 20 -10.15 4.99 -1.25
C LEU A 20 -8.86 5.01 -0.43
N GLU A 21 -8.72 4.13 0.55
CA GLU A 21 -7.47 3.92 1.28
C GLU A 21 -6.32 3.54 0.35
N LEU A 22 -6.58 2.66 -0.63
CA LEU A 22 -5.59 2.27 -1.63
C LEU A 22 -5.19 3.45 -2.51
N ALA A 23 -6.16 4.22 -3.02
CA ALA A 23 -5.88 5.43 -3.80
C ALA A 23 -5.06 6.45 -3.02
N TRP A 24 -5.38 6.64 -1.73
CA TRP A 24 -4.64 7.54 -0.86
C TRP A 24 -3.21 7.03 -0.60
N LEU A 25 -3.04 5.73 -0.37
CA LEU A 25 -1.73 5.11 -0.17
C LEU A 25 -0.82 5.32 -1.39
N ILE A 26 -1.32 5.05 -2.60
CA ILE A 26 -0.59 5.27 -3.86
C ILE A 26 -0.16 6.73 -3.95
N HIS A 27 -1.09 7.66 -3.79
CA HIS A 27 -0.80 9.09 -3.86
C HIS A 27 0.25 9.54 -2.83
N GLN A 28 0.24 9.00 -1.61
CA GLN A 28 1.25 9.30 -0.60
C GLN A 28 2.63 8.77 -0.97
N VAL A 29 2.72 7.56 -1.55
CA VAL A 29 4.00 6.99 -2.00
C VAL A 29 4.57 7.84 -3.14
N GLU A 30 3.75 8.18 -4.12
CA GLU A 30 4.15 9.04 -5.24
C GLU A 30 4.71 10.39 -4.76
N GLN A 31 3.98 11.07 -3.86
CA GLN A 31 4.47 12.34 -3.29
C GLN A 31 5.73 12.16 -2.44
N ARG A 32 5.83 11.08 -1.67
CA ARG A 32 6.97 10.85 -0.77
C ARG A 32 8.27 10.53 -1.51
N TYR A 33 8.19 9.74 -2.58
CA TYR A 33 9.35 9.31 -3.36
C TYR A 33 9.55 10.11 -4.65
N GLY A 34 8.62 11.02 -4.99
CA GLY A 34 8.70 11.82 -6.22
C GLY A 34 8.58 10.97 -7.50
N VAL A 35 7.89 9.83 -7.41
CA VAL A 35 7.68 8.89 -8.53
C VAL A 35 6.21 8.89 -8.94
N LEU A 36 5.95 8.48 -10.18
CA LEU A 36 4.60 8.11 -10.61
C LEU A 36 4.54 6.59 -10.69
N LEU A 37 3.59 5.98 -9.98
CA LEU A 37 3.46 4.53 -9.97
C LEU A 37 2.60 4.10 -11.15
N ASP A 38 3.22 3.47 -12.16
CA ASP A 38 2.50 2.86 -13.28
C ASP A 38 1.99 1.47 -12.88
N LEU A 39 0.88 1.45 -12.14
CA LEU A 39 0.23 0.22 -11.67
C LEU A 39 -0.90 -0.17 -12.62
N SER A 40 -0.87 -1.42 -13.08
CA SER A 40 -1.97 -2.01 -13.83
C SER A 40 -3.18 -2.31 -12.92
N ASP A 41 -4.37 -2.41 -13.50
CA ASP A 41 -5.59 -2.79 -12.76
C ASP A 41 -5.43 -4.13 -12.02
N ASP A 42 -4.72 -5.10 -12.62
CA ASP A 42 -4.39 -6.37 -11.99
C ASP A 42 -3.50 -6.22 -10.75
N GLU A 43 -2.62 -5.23 -10.72
CA GLU A 43 -1.81 -4.90 -9.55
C GLU A 43 -2.65 -4.23 -8.49
N LEU A 44 -3.51 -3.27 -8.87
CA LEU A 44 -4.43 -2.60 -7.95
C LEU A 44 -5.37 -3.59 -7.26
N VAL A 45 -5.91 -4.57 -7.98
CA VAL A 45 -6.78 -5.62 -7.41
C VAL A 45 -6.02 -6.52 -6.42
N LYS A 46 -4.73 -6.77 -6.65
CA LYS A 46 -3.89 -7.54 -5.72
C LYS A 46 -3.63 -6.77 -4.42
N MET A 47 -3.59 -5.44 -4.46
CA MET A 47 -3.39 -4.57 -3.29
C MET A 47 -4.65 -4.46 -2.39
N SER A 48 -5.46 -5.52 -2.33
CA SER A 48 -6.62 -5.61 -1.44
C SER A 48 -6.23 -5.92 0.00
N THR A 49 -4.98 -6.26 0.28
CA THR A 49 -4.44 -6.44 1.63
C THR A 49 -3.17 -5.64 1.86
N ILE A 50 -2.87 -5.36 3.12
CA ILE A 50 -1.66 -4.62 3.54
C ILE A 50 -0.37 -5.33 3.07
N ASP A 51 -0.30 -6.65 3.22
CA ASP A 51 0.86 -7.42 2.80
C ASP A 51 1.06 -7.39 1.28
N ALA A 52 -0.03 -7.58 0.52
CA ALA A 52 0.03 -7.55 -0.93
C ALA A 52 0.37 -6.14 -1.45
N ALA A 53 -0.19 -5.10 -0.84
CA ALA A 53 0.16 -3.71 -1.14
C ALA A 53 1.64 -3.41 -0.89
N THR A 54 2.17 -3.86 0.26
CA THR A 54 3.58 -3.64 0.61
C THR A 54 4.52 -4.37 -0.36
N GLU A 55 4.17 -5.59 -0.77
CA GLU A 55 4.95 -6.36 -1.73
C GLU A 55 4.99 -5.70 -3.12
N VAL A 56 3.85 -5.21 -3.62
CA VAL A 56 3.78 -4.47 -4.89
C VAL A 56 4.61 -3.19 -4.80
N LEU A 57 4.39 -2.37 -3.77
CA LEU A 57 5.12 -1.10 -3.59
C LEU A 57 6.62 -1.31 -3.44
N ARG A 58 7.06 -2.38 -2.77
CA ARG A 58 8.48 -2.71 -2.64
C ARG A 58 9.10 -3.00 -4.00
N ARG A 59 8.42 -3.74 -4.87
CA ARG A 59 8.90 -4.05 -6.22
C ARG A 59 9.06 -2.78 -7.07
N THR A 60 8.08 -1.88 -6.99
CA THR A 60 8.04 -0.68 -7.84
C THR A 60 8.98 0.41 -7.32
N VAL A 61 9.08 0.59 -6.00
CA VAL A 61 9.93 1.64 -5.40
C VAL A 61 11.38 1.20 -5.22
N ALA A 62 11.66 -0.05 -4.85
CA ALA A 62 13.05 -0.52 -4.65
C ALA A 62 13.76 -0.89 -5.96
N GLY A 63 13.05 -0.90 -7.09
CA GLY A 63 13.61 -1.08 -8.43
C GLY A 63 14.16 0.20 -9.07
N THR A 64 14.11 1.34 -8.37
CA THR A 64 14.63 2.65 -8.79
C THR A 64 15.87 3.02 -7.98
#